data_AF-A0A535DBT0-F1
#
_entry.id   AF-A0A535DBT0-F1
#
_cell.length_a   1.000
_cell.length_b   1.000
_cell.length_c   1.000
_cell.angle_alpha   90.00
_cell.angle_beta   90.00
_cell.angle_gamma   90.00
#
_symmetry.space_group_name_H-M   'P 1'
#
loop_
_entity.id
_entity.type
_entity.pdbx_description
1 polymer ?
#
loop_
_entity_poly.entity_id
_entity_poly.type
_entity_poly.pdbx_seq_one_letter_code
_entity_poly.pdbx_strand_id
1 'polypeptide(L)'
;MGLPLPEQPERARPRGDDRRRAAGPGAALSRRDDRLPPARRRRTHLVRQGHERRLRRYRGRCGRRLYDRALAARPQGRGPDHPAITDPRRDVSSAIDVALTAGDILLGRWGERGAGLRTKTTDTDIVLDADRAAEDAAVGIVRTTYPADAVLAEEGSSGTGTSGRTWYIDPLDGTVNYFYGLPHFAAAVACEDADGLVCGVVLDVWRQELFAAIRGGGAWSFDEHAMHEVGGLAALREEWSTERGHRLGTTRLSDVAHALVATGFAYAPAARDEQARILNGVLGRIRDIRRFGSAQLDLASVAAGKMDAYFESVDKPWDWKAGALLVREAGGRVTELEQKRPGQPHIVASGAVVHDALVALIRNAVQSH
;
A
#
# COMPACT_ATOMS: atom_id res chain seq x y z
N MET A 1 -67.31 16.78 -27.48
CA MET A 1 -66.52 18.03 -27.61
C MET A 1 -65.10 17.64 -27.96
N GLY A 2 -64.79 17.61 -29.25
CA GLY A 2 -63.43 17.45 -29.78
C GLY A 2 -63.13 18.68 -30.61
N LEU A 3 -61.96 19.29 -30.38
CA LEU A 3 -61.44 20.40 -31.18
C LEU A 3 -59.99 20.13 -31.54
N PRO A 4 -59.52 20.61 -32.72
CA PRO A 4 -58.41 20.03 -33.46
C PRO A 4 -57.12 20.86 -33.39
N LEU A 5 -56.00 20.25 -33.78
CA LEU A 5 -54.71 20.89 -34.04
C LEU A 5 -54.76 21.73 -35.33
N PRO A 6 -53.98 22.82 -35.45
CA PRO A 6 -53.62 23.37 -36.75
C PRO A 6 -52.13 23.19 -37.11
N GLU A 7 -51.94 23.08 -38.42
CA GLU A 7 -50.78 22.69 -39.20
C GLU A 7 -49.67 23.76 -39.29
N GLN A 8 -48.48 23.30 -39.68
CA GLN A 8 -47.38 24.14 -40.17
C GLN A 8 -47.59 24.52 -41.65
N PRO A 9 -46.95 25.60 -42.15
CA PRO A 9 -46.62 25.73 -43.56
C PRO A 9 -45.11 25.63 -43.84
N GLU A 10 -44.81 25.03 -45.01
CA GLU A 10 -43.52 24.71 -45.57
C GLU A 10 -42.73 25.89 -46.19
N ARG A 11 -41.41 25.78 -46.03
CA ARG A 11 -40.26 26.04 -46.94
C ARG A 11 -40.38 26.99 -48.15
N ALA A 12 -39.34 27.82 -48.28
CA ALA A 12 -38.70 28.14 -49.56
C ALA A 12 -37.16 28.12 -49.44
N ARG A 13 -36.48 27.41 -50.37
CA ARG A 13 -35.03 27.52 -50.72
C ARG A 13 -34.94 28.24 -52.08
N PRO A 14 -33.83 28.92 -52.45
CA PRO A 14 -32.75 28.26 -53.22
C PRO A 14 -31.32 28.85 -52.97
N ARG A 15 -30.22 28.06 -52.89
CA ARG A 15 -29.24 27.57 -53.91
C ARG A 15 -27.92 28.37 -53.98
N GLY A 16 -26.82 27.63 -54.14
CA GLY A 16 -25.46 28.06 -54.53
C GLY A 16 -24.41 27.71 -53.46
N ASP A 17 -23.98 26.46 -53.30
CA ASP A 17 -22.92 25.74 -54.06
C ASP A 17 -21.54 26.41 -53.96
N ASP A 18 -20.65 25.88 -53.10
CA ASP A 18 -19.27 25.64 -53.55
C ASP A 18 -18.60 24.52 -52.75
N ARG A 19 -17.85 23.69 -53.47
CA ARG A 19 -17.23 22.45 -53.02
C ARG A 19 -15.86 22.74 -52.38
N ARG A 20 -15.51 22.03 -51.30
CA ARG A 20 -14.15 21.47 -51.08
C ARG A 20 -14.13 20.44 -49.95
N ARG A 21 -13.40 19.36 -50.22
CA ARG A 21 -13.24 18.13 -49.42
C ARG A 21 -12.17 18.27 -48.33
N ALA A 22 -12.39 17.51 -47.26
CA ALA A 22 -11.45 16.67 -46.51
C ALA A 22 -10.44 17.25 -45.50
N ALA A 23 -10.21 16.40 -44.48
CA ALA A 23 -9.14 16.31 -43.48
C ALA A 23 -9.36 16.99 -42.12
N GLY A 24 -9.41 16.19 -41.05
CA GLY A 24 -9.28 16.63 -39.66
C GLY A 24 -7.87 17.14 -39.32
N PRO A 25 -7.69 17.77 -38.15
CA PRO A 25 -6.83 17.12 -37.15
C PRO A 25 -7.20 17.43 -35.68
N GLY A 26 -7.26 16.39 -34.85
CA GLY A 26 -7.13 16.50 -33.40
C GLY A 26 -5.66 16.62 -33.01
N ALA A 27 -5.17 17.86 -32.93
CA ALA A 27 -3.88 18.19 -32.35
C ALA A 27 -3.90 19.65 -31.84
N ALA A 28 -4.28 19.85 -30.56
CA ALA A 28 -3.96 21.09 -29.82
C ALA A 28 -4.40 20.99 -28.34
N LEU A 29 -3.65 20.28 -27.50
CA LEU A 29 -3.60 20.57 -26.06
C LEU A 29 -2.14 20.58 -25.60
N SER A 30 -1.42 21.65 -25.96
CA SER A 30 -0.28 22.11 -25.18
C SER A 30 -0.43 23.62 -24.94
N ARG A 31 0.01 24.07 -23.76
CA ARG A 31 0.05 25.45 -23.25
C ARG A 31 -1.18 25.96 -22.50
N ARG A 32 -1.31 25.52 -21.25
CA ARG A 32 -1.84 26.36 -20.15
C ARG A 32 -0.95 26.20 -18.92
N ASP A 33 0.17 26.90 -18.90
CA ASP A 33 1.00 26.97 -17.68
C ASP A 33 1.65 28.35 -17.51
N ASP A 34 0.83 29.42 -17.50
CA ASP A 34 1.37 30.77 -17.29
C ASP A 34 0.49 31.76 -16.52
N ARG A 35 -0.28 31.28 -15.52
CA ARG A 35 -0.99 32.18 -14.59
C ARG A 35 -1.07 31.63 -13.16
N LEU A 36 0.08 31.43 -12.50
CA LEU A 36 0.14 31.20 -11.05
C LEU A 36 0.93 32.30 -10.34
N PRO A 37 0.44 32.84 -9.20
CA PRO A 37 1.07 33.94 -8.48
C PRO A 37 2.47 33.56 -7.92
N PRO A 38 3.38 34.53 -7.78
CA PRO A 38 4.83 34.30 -7.56
C PRO A 38 5.18 33.51 -6.28
N ALA A 39 4.37 33.62 -5.22
CA ALA A 39 4.57 32.84 -3.99
C ALA A 39 4.30 31.34 -4.17
N ARG A 40 3.38 30.95 -5.07
CA ARG A 40 3.11 29.54 -5.40
C ARG A 40 4.19 28.95 -6.31
N ARG A 41 4.77 29.75 -7.23
CA ARG A 41 5.92 29.33 -8.07
C ARG A 41 7.18 29.01 -7.25
N ARG A 42 7.46 29.76 -6.18
CA ARG A 42 8.59 29.48 -5.28
C ARG A 42 8.40 28.19 -4.46
N ARG A 43 7.18 27.91 -3.98
CA ARG A 43 6.88 26.67 -3.25
C ARG A 43 6.94 25.42 -4.15
N THR A 44 6.37 25.46 -5.35
CA THR A 44 6.47 24.33 -6.30
C THR A 44 7.90 24.10 -6.78
N HIS A 45 8.71 25.15 -6.91
CA HIS A 45 10.11 25.02 -7.29
C HIS A 45 10.99 24.44 -6.16
N LEU A 46 10.78 24.82 -4.90
CA LEU A 46 11.52 24.27 -3.75
C LEU A 46 11.19 22.79 -3.50
N VAL A 47 9.91 22.42 -3.61
CA VAL A 47 9.47 21.01 -3.55
C VAL A 47 10.12 20.21 -4.68
N ARG A 48 10.07 20.72 -5.93
CA ARG A 48 10.70 20.07 -7.09
C ARG A 48 12.23 19.97 -6.98
N GLN A 49 12.92 20.97 -6.44
CA GLN A 49 14.37 20.90 -6.21
C GLN A 49 14.75 19.91 -5.10
N GLY A 50 13.97 19.83 -4.02
CA GLY A 50 14.11 18.77 -3.01
C GLY A 50 13.91 17.38 -3.61
N HIS A 51 12.93 17.25 -4.51
CA HIS A 51 12.60 16.00 -5.20
C HIS A 51 13.70 15.57 -6.20
N GLU A 52 14.21 16.50 -7.01
CA GLU A 52 15.33 16.22 -7.93
C GLU A 52 16.60 15.87 -7.16
N ARG A 53 16.86 16.47 -5.99
CA ARG A 53 17.97 16.10 -5.11
C ARG A 53 17.80 14.69 -4.53
N ARG A 54 16.59 14.29 -4.10
CA ARG A 54 16.30 12.95 -3.57
C ARG A 54 16.41 11.87 -4.66
N LEU A 55 15.84 12.11 -5.85
CA LEU A 55 15.99 11.22 -7.00
C LEU A 55 17.45 11.13 -7.52
N ARG A 56 18.22 12.24 -7.47
CA ARG A 56 19.66 12.23 -7.82
C ARG A 56 20.49 11.42 -6.83
N ARG A 57 20.21 11.50 -5.51
CA ARG A 57 20.86 10.64 -4.50
C ARG A 57 20.58 9.16 -4.76
N TYR A 58 19.36 8.82 -5.18
CA TYR A 58 18.98 7.43 -5.50
C TYR A 58 19.62 6.92 -6.79
N ARG A 59 19.59 7.73 -7.86
CA ARG A 59 20.26 7.42 -9.14
C ARG A 59 21.77 7.20 -8.99
N GLY A 60 22.39 7.83 -7.99
CA GLY A 60 23.81 7.61 -7.65
C GLY A 60 24.12 6.27 -6.96
N ARG A 61 23.11 5.55 -6.43
CA ARG A 61 23.26 4.24 -5.77
C ARG A 61 22.81 3.04 -6.60
N CYS A 62 22.30 3.29 -7.81
CA CYS A 62 21.98 2.34 -8.89
C CYS A 62 21.77 0.87 -8.43
N GLY A 63 20.52 0.53 -8.09
CA GLY A 63 20.07 -0.79 -7.62
C GLY A 63 20.38 -1.98 -8.53
N ARG A 64 20.88 -1.76 -9.75
CA ARG A 64 21.37 -2.83 -10.63
C ARG A 64 22.57 -3.58 -10.03
N ARG A 65 23.49 -2.87 -9.36
CA ARG A 65 24.65 -3.51 -8.70
C ARG A 65 24.28 -4.26 -7.43
N LEU A 66 23.19 -3.87 -6.75
CA LEU A 66 22.70 -4.55 -5.54
C LEU A 66 21.90 -5.79 -5.91
N TYR A 67 21.05 -5.71 -6.95
CA TYR A 67 20.37 -6.86 -7.55
C TYR A 67 21.36 -7.94 -8.04
N ASP A 68 22.41 -7.54 -8.76
CA ASP A 68 23.46 -8.48 -9.22
C ASP A 68 24.29 -9.06 -8.06
N ARG A 69 24.41 -8.36 -6.92
CA ARG A 69 25.10 -8.84 -5.72
C ARG A 69 24.25 -9.82 -4.90
N ALA A 70 22.95 -9.58 -4.80
CA ALA A 70 22.00 -10.48 -4.14
C ALA A 70 21.94 -11.84 -4.84
N LEU A 71 22.04 -11.87 -6.18
CA LEU A 71 22.17 -13.11 -6.95
C LEU A 71 23.53 -13.81 -6.77
N ALA A 72 24.59 -13.08 -6.43
CA ALA A 72 25.96 -13.60 -6.31
C ALA A 72 26.30 -14.13 -4.90
N ALA A 73 25.58 -13.73 -3.86
CA ALA A 73 25.79 -14.18 -2.48
C ALA A 73 25.14 -15.55 -2.24
N ARG A 74 25.84 -16.63 -2.61
CA ARG A 74 25.43 -18.02 -2.29
C ARG A 74 25.85 -18.39 -0.86
N PRO A 75 24.93 -18.79 0.03
CA PRO A 75 25.30 -19.63 1.17
C PRO A 75 25.61 -21.04 0.64
N GLN A 76 26.77 -21.60 0.99
CA GLN A 76 27.07 -22.99 0.70
C GLN A 76 26.07 -23.90 1.44
N GLY A 77 25.49 -24.84 0.70
CA GLY A 77 24.36 -25.65 1.14
C GLY A 77 24.61 -26.47 2.40
N ARG A 78 23.57 -26.61 3.22
CA ARG A 78 23.40 -27.74 4.14
C ARG A 78 22.29 -28.63 3.60
N GLY A 79 22.52 -29.94 3.65
CA GLY A 79 21.69 -30.98 3.04
C GLY A 79 20.26 -31.08 3.61
N PRO A 80 19.42 -31.92 2.97
CA PRO A 80 18.05 -32.13 3.41
C PRO A 80 18.06 -33.00 4.68
N ASP A 81 17.21 -32.67 5.66
CA ASP A 81 16.58 -33.58 6.64
C ASP A 81 16.35 -32.93 8.02
N HIS A 82 15.52 -31.87 8.05
CA HIS A 82 14.58 -31.52 9.14
C HIS A 82 13.78 -30.28 8.72
N PRO A 83 12.52 -30.07 9.15
CA PRO A 83 11.89 -28.76 9.05
C PRO A 83 12.68 -27.82 9.98
N ALA A 84 13.64 -27.09 9.41
CA ALA A 84 14.44 -26.16 10.18
C ALA A 84 13.50 -25.05 10.66
N ILE A 85 13.21 -25.03 11.96
CA ILE A 85 12.70 -23.85 12.64
C ILE A 85 13.68 -22.72 12.29
N THR A 86 13.25 -21.80 11.45
CA THR A 86 14.09 -20.68 11.02
C THR A 86 14.20 -19.67 12.16
N ASP A 87 15.36 -19.05 12.29
CA ASP A 87 15.57 -17.95 13.24
C ASP A 87 14.69 -16.75 12.82
N PRO A 88 13.73 -16.30 13.65
CA PRO A 88 12.87 -15.17 13.31
C PRO A 88 13.65 -13.86 13.02
N ARG A 89 14.88 -13.72 13.54
CA ARG A 89 15.76 -12.59 13.21
C ARG A 89 16.24 -12.66 11.77
N ARG A 90 16.54 -13.85 11.27
CA ARG A 90 16.90 -14.06 9.86
C ARG A 90 15.69 -13.82 8.95
N ASP A 91 14.51 -14.26 9.38
CA ASP A 91 13.28 -14.07 8.63
C ASP A 91 12.96 -12.57 8.46
N VAL A 92 13.05 -11.77 9.53
CA VAL A 92 12.81 -10.33 9.40
C VAL A 92 13.89 -9.63 8.55
N SER A 93 15.16 -10.01 8.63
CA SER A 93 16.20 -9.47 7.74
C SER A 93 15.92 -9.78 6.27
N SER A 94 15.44 -11.00 5.97
CA SER A 94 15.00 -11.35 4.61
C SER A 94 13.76 -10.55 4.18
N ALA A 95 12.77 -10.37 5.06
CA ALA A 95 11.60 -9.55 4.78
C ALA A 95 11.97 -8.08 4.49
N ILE A 96 12.98 -7.55 5.20
CA ILE A 96 13.55 -6.22 4.96
C ILE A 96 14.21 -6.15 3.59
N ASP A 97 15.00 -7.15 3.20
CA ASP A 97 15.63 -7.20 1.88
C ASP A 97 14.59 -7.25 0.75
N VAL A 98 13.52 -8.03 0.93
CA VAL A 98 12.38 -8.10 0.00
C VAL A 98 11.72 -6.72 -0.14
N ALA A 99 11.34 -6.08 0.98
CA ALA A 99 10.65 -4.79 0.96
C ALA A 99 11.53 -3.66 0.37
N LEU A 100 12.81 -3.60 0.76
CA LEU A 100 13.74 -2.60 0.23
C LEU A 100 14.01 -2.82 -1.27
N THR A 101 14.11 -4.06 -1.74
CA THR A 101 14.29 -4.37 -3.16
C THR A 101 13.08 -3.97 -3.99
N ALA A 102 11.86 -4.25 -3.51
CA ALA A 102 10.63 -3.74 -4.14
C ALA A 102 10.64 -2.20 -4.17
N GLY A 103 10.93 -1.54 -3.04
CA GLY A 103 11.01 -0.09 -2.94
C GLY A 103 12.04 0.55 -3.88
N ASP A 104 13.22 -0.08 -4.05
CA ASP A 104 14.26 0.34 -4.99
C ASP A 104 13.73 0.42 -6.43
N ILE A 105 12.97 -0.60 -6.84
CA ILE A 105 12.39 -0.70 -8.18
C ILE A 105 11.30 0.34 -8.38
N LEU A 106 10.40 0.49 -7.41
CA LEU A 106 9.33 1.49 -7.43
C LEU A 106 9.89 2.92 -7.55
N LEU A 107 10.90 3.27 -6.76
CA LEU A 107 11.55 4.58 -6.86
C LEU A 107 12.29 4.76 -8.19
N GLY A 108 12.95 3.72 -8.68
CA GLY A 108 13.60 3.72 -10.00
C GLY A 108 12.62 4.00 -11.14
N ARG A 109 11.38 3.50 -11.02
CA ARG A 109 10.31 3.63 -12.02
C ARG A 109 9.38 4.83 -11.80
N TRP A 110 9.58 5.64 -10.75
CA TRP A 110 8.71 6.78 -10.42
C TRP A 110 8.50 7.78 -11.56
N GLY A 111 9.54 8.01 -12.38
CA GLY A 111 9.46 8.89 -13.55
C GLY A 111 8.50 8.39 -14.64
N GLU A 112 8.24 7.08 -14.65
CA GLU A 112 7.43 6.33 -15.61
C GLU A 112 6.27 5.62 -14.90
N ARG A 113 5.79 6.16 -13.77
CA ARG A 113 4.78 5.55 -12.88
C ARG A 113 3.41 5.24 -13.51
N GLY A 114 3.17 5.61 -14.76
CA GLY A 114 1.97 5.22 -15.53
C GLY A 114 2.23 4.14 -16.58
N ALA A 115 3.46 3.64 -16.70
CA ALA A 115 3.84 2.64 -17.69
C ALA A 115 3.15 1.30 -17.41
N GLY A 116 2.68 0.66 -18.48
CA GLY A 116 2.07 -0.66 -18.40
C GLY A 116 0.71 -0.72 -17.73
N LEU A 117 0.01 0.42 -17.60
CA LEU A 117 -1.33 0.49 -17.01
C LEU A 117 -2.26 -0.54 -17.63
N ARG A 118 -2.72 -1.47 -16.80
CA ARG A 118 -3.77 -2.44 -17.09
C ARG A 118 -4.78 -2.41 -15.95
N THR A 119 -5.98 -2.89 -16.21
CA THR A 119 -7.00 -3.10 -15.19
C THR A 119 -7.02 -4.58 -14.81
N LYS A 120 -7.23 -4.86 -13.52
CA LYS A 120 -7.44 -6.21 -12.98
C LYS A 120 -8.93 -6.54 -13.10
N THR A 121 -9.65 -6.60 -11.98
CA THR A 121 -11.05 -7.03 -11.93
C THR A 121 -12.04 -5.93 -12.28
N THR A 122 -11.67 -4.66 -12.07
CA THR A 122 -12.50 -3.49 -12.36
C THR A 122 -11.68 -2.39 -13.03
N ASP A 123 -12.32 -1.44 -13.72
CA ASP A 123 -11.63 -0.34 -14.40
C ASP A 123 -10.86 0.60 -13.46
N THR A 124 -11.15 0.53 -12.15
CA THR A 124 -10.49 1.31 -11.11
C THR A 124 -9.40 0.53 -10.36
N ASP A 125 -9.36 -0.78 -10.55
CA ASP A 125 -8.38 -1.70 -9.96
C ASP A 125 -7.25 -1.88 -10.97
N ILE A 126 -6.16 -1.14 -10.76
CA ILE A 126 -5.09 -0.98 -11.75
C ILE A 126 -3.84 -1.75 -11.34
N VAL A 127 -3.07 -2.18 -12.34
CA VAL A 127 -1.72 -2.73 -12.18
C VAL A 127 -0.78 -2.07 -13.17
N LEU A 128 0.47 -1.84 -12.78
CA LEU A 128 1.49 -1.19 -13.59
C LEU A 128 2.67 -2.15 -13.85
N ASP A 129 3.55 -1.76 -14.77
CA ASP A 129 4.83 -2.46 -14.95
C ASP A 129 5.72 -2.37 -13.68
N ALA A 130 5.46 -1.36 -12.84
CA ALA A 130 6.16 -1.18 -11.57
C ALA A 130 5.81 -2.26 -10.56
N ASP A 131 4.51 -2.57 -10.37
CA ASP A 131 4.02 -3.63 -9.48
C ASP A 131 4.64 -4.98 -9.86
N ARG A 132 4.56 -5.36 -11.15
CA ARG A 132 5.10 -6.64 -11.64
C ARG A 132 6.61 -6.76 -11.47
N ALA A 133 7.35 -5.71 -11.83
CA ALA A 133 8.80 -5.73 -11.68
C ALA A 133 9.25 -5.81 -10.22
N ALA A 134 8.51 -5.14 -9.31
CA ALA A 134 8.76 -5.22 -7.88
C ALA A 134 8.41 -6.62 -7.33
N GLU A 135 7.28 -7.20 -7.75
CA GLU A 135 6.91 -8.57 -7.38
C GLU A 135 7.96 -9.60 -7.79
N ASP A 136 8.36 -9.60 -9.07
CA ASP A 136 9.29 -10.58 -9.61
C ASP A 136 10.61 -10.62 -8.81
N ALA A 137 11.13 -9.44 -8.46
CA ALA A 137 12.34 -9.30 -7.68
C ALA A 137 12.14 -9.73 -6.21
N ALA A 138 11.05 -9.27 -5.58
CA ALA A 138 10.69 -9.60 -4.20
C ALA A 138 10.49 -11.10 -3.99
N VAL A 139 9.69 -11.73 -4.85
CA VAL A 139 9.42 -13.18 -4.84
C VAL A 139 10.68 -13.99 -5.13
N GLY A 140 11.55 -13.50 -6.03
CA GLY A 140 12.82 -14.15 -6.36
C GLY A 140 13.74 -14.32 -5.14
N ILE A 141 13.79 -13.34 -4.24
CA ILE A 141 14.56 -13.41 -2.99
C ILE A 141 14.02 -14.53 -2.10
N VAL A 142 12.70 -14.59 -1.89
CA VAL A 142 12.08 -15.61 -1.02
C VAL A 142 12.27 -17.01 -1.61
N ARG A 143 11.99 -17.21 -2.90
CA ARG A 143 12.14 -18.52 -3.55
C ARG A 143 13.58 -19.06 -3.51
N THR A 144 14.56 -18.15 -3.57
CA THR A 144 15.98 -18.53 -3.51
C THR A 144 16.41 -18.84 -2.07
N THR A 145 15.93 -18.04 -1.10
CA THR A 145 16.36 -18.13 0.30
C THR A 145 15.62 -19.24 1.06
N TYR A 146 14.34 -19.45 0.74
CA TYR A 146 13.41 -20.35 1.41
C TYR A 146 12.67 -21.23 0.38
N PRO A 147 13.37 -22.11 -0.36
CA PRO A 147 12.77 -22.90 -1.45
C PRO A 147 11.67 -23.89 -0.99
N ALA A 148 11.57 -24.18 0.30
CA ALA A 148 10.53 -25.05 0.87
C ALA A 148 9.29 -24.29 1.37
N ASP A 149 9.34 -22.96 1.43
CA ASP A 149 8.23 -22.14 1.93
C ASP A 149 7.26 -21.79 0.81
N ALA A 150 5.98 -21.63 1.16
CA ALA A 150 4.97 -21.14 0.24
C ALA A 150 5.14 -19.63 0.02
N VAL A 151 4.74 -19.16 -1.16
CA VAL A 151 4.69 -17.72 -1.47
C VAL A 151 3.32 -17.39 -2.02
N LEU A 152 2.77 -16.26 -1.58
CA LEU A 152 1.53 -15.69 -2.07
C LEU A 152 1.69 -14.17 -2.21
N ALA A 153 1.72 -13.67 -3.45
CA ALA A 153 1.91 -12.26 -3.75
C ALA A 153 0.77 -11.70 -4.63
N GLU A 154 0.55 -10.39 -4.53
CA GLU A 154 -0.62 -9.70 -5.08
C GLU A 154 -0.81 -9.84 -6.60
N GLU A 155 0.26 -9.74 -7.38
CA GLU A 155 0.22 -9.69 -8.85
C GLU A 155 0.14 -11.07 -9.52
N GLY A 156 0.00 -12.12 -8.70
CA GLY A 156 -0.33 -13.47 -9.11
C GLY A 156 0.77 -14.49 -8.83
N SER A 157 1.96 -14.07 -8.39
CA SER A 157 3.00 -15.01 -7.98
C SER A 157 2.56 -15.83 -6.78
N SER A 158 2.40 -17.13 -7.01
CA SER A 158 2.09 -18.10 -5.98
C SER A 158 2.97 -19.34 -6.09
N GLY A 159 3.08 -20.10 -5.01
CA GLY A 159 3.80 -21.36 -4.97
C GLY A 159 3.44 -22.14 -3.72
N THR A 160 3.18 -23.44 -3.87
CA THR A 160 2.97 -24.31 -2.72
C THR A 160 4.31 -24.64 -2.06
N GLY A 161 4.34 -24.58 -0.74
CA GLY A 161 5.48 -24.96 0.08
C GLY A 161 5.26 -26.30 0.77
N THR A 162 6.34 -26.90 1.27
CA THR A 162 6.34 -28.14 2.06
C THR A 162 6.74 -27.91 3.52
N SER A 163 7.25 -26.73 3.86
CA SER A 163 7.69 -26.40 5.23
C SER A 163 6.55 -26.06 6.20
N GLY A 164 5.34 -25.81 5.68
CA GLY A 164 4.22 -25.28 6.46
C GLY A 164 4.30 -23.76 6.71
N ARG A 165 5.28 -23.07 6.13
CA ARG A 165 5.43 -21.61 6.21
C ARG A 165 4.93 -20.93 4.94
N THR A 166 4.40 -19.71 5.06
CA THR A 166 3.94 -18.90 3.93
C THR A 166 4.47 -17.48 4.03
N TRP A 167 4.98 -16.96 2.91
CA TRP A 167 5.36 -15.57 2.73
C TRP A 167 4.27 -14.83 1.94
N TYR A 168 3.76 -13.75 2.51
CA TYR A 168 2.79 -12.85 1.89
C TYR A 168 3.50 -11.57 1.45
N ILE A 169 3.36 -11.21 0.18
CA ILE A 169 4.07 -10.07 -0.39
C ILE A 169 3.09 -9.15 -1.12
N ASP A 170 3.04 -7.91 -0.68
CA ASP A 170 2.46 -6.81 -1.44
C ASP A 170 3.63 -5.93 -1.94
N PRO A 171 3.95 -5.99 -3.24
CA PRO A 171 5.06 -5.24 -3.80
C PRO A 171 4.77 -3.74 -3.91
N LEU A 172 3.49 -3.32 -3.93
CA LEU A 172 3.06 -1.93 -4.06
C LEU A 172 1.66 -1.71 -3.45
N ASP A 173 1.61 -1.52 -2.13
CA ASP A 173 0.39 -1.08 -1.48
C ASP A 173 0.15 0.41 -1.81
N GLY A 174 -1.00 0.70 -2.39
CA GLY A 174 -1.35 2.04 -2.85
C GLY A 174 -0.98 2.32 -4.32
N THR A 175 -1.13 1.34 -5.21
CA THR A 175 -0.93 1.49 -6.67
C THR A 175 -1.61 2.73 -7.26
N VAL A 176 -2.83 3.06 -6.79
CA VAL A 176 -3.55 4.28 -7.21
C VAL A 176 -2.78 5.54 -6.80
N ASN A 177 -2.28 5.61 -5.57
CA ASN A 177 -1.48 6.75 -5.13
C ASN A 177 -0.19 6.86 -5.95
N TYR A 178 0.50 5.74 -6.17
CA TYR A 178 1.68 5.68 -7.01
C TYR A 178 1.41 6.19 -8.43
N PHE A 179 0.35 5.70 -9.08
CA PHE A 179 -0.07 6.13 -10.42
C PHE A 179 -0.31 7.66 -10.49
N TYR A 180 -1.06 8.20 -9.53
CA TYR A 180 -1.34 9.65 -9.47
C TYR A 180 -0.14 10.50 -9.02
N GLY A 181 0.96 9.89 -8.60
CA GLY A 181 2.14 10.60 -8.10
C GLY A 181 1.98 11.14 -6.68
N LEU A 182 1.09 10.55 -5.89
CA LEU A 182 0.93 10.86 -4.47
C LEU A 182 2.00 10.09 -3.66
N PRO A 183 2.81 10.78 -2.83
CA PRO A 183 3.93 10.17 -2.11
C PRO A 183 3.49 9.43 -0.82
N HIS A 184 2.62 8.46 -0.98
CA HIS A 184 2.08 7.63 0.11
C HIS A 184 1.70 6.25 -0.44
N PHE A 185 2.67 5.35 -0.43
CA PHE A 185 2.56 3.96 -0.90
C PHE A 185 3.68 3.16 -0.25
N ALA A 186 3.50 1.84 -0.14
CA ALA A 186 4.42 0.97 0.57
C ALA A 186 4.78 -0.30 -0.21
N ALA A 187 5.84 -0.96 0.22
CA ALA A 187 6.06 -2.38 -0.02
C ALA A 187 5.92 -3.11 1.31
N ALA A 188 5.24 -4.25 1.34
CA ALA A 188 4.96 -4.98 2.57
C ALA A 188 5.18 -6.48 2.42
N VAL A 189 5.67 -7.09 3.49
CA VAL A 189 6.03 -8.51 3.54
C VAL A 189 5.68 -9.07 4.90
N ALA A 190 5.04 -10.24 4.93
CA ALA A 190 4.82 -11.01 6.15
C ALA A 190 5.22 -12.47 5.96
N CYS A 191 5.68 -13.10 7.04
CA CYS A 191 5.91 -14.55 7.10
C CYS A 191 5.01 -15.14 8.18
N GLU A 192 4.41 -16.29 7.89
CA GLU A 192 3.55 -17.06 8.79
C GLU A 192 3.98 -18.52 8.86
N ASP A 193 3.89 -19.11 10.05
CA ASP A 193 4.05 -20.54 10.30
C ASP A 193 2.78 -21.12 10.96
N ALA A 194 2.84 -22.36 11.43
CA ALA A 194 1.70 -23.03 12.08
C ALA A 194 1.19 -22.32 13.35
N ASP A 195 2.03 -21.52 14.01
CA ASP A 195 1.71 -20.76 15.21
C ASP A 195 1.28 -19.30 14.89
N GLY A 196 1.22 -18.93 13.61
CA GLY A 196 0.73 -17.63 13.11
C GLY A 196 1.84 -16.74 12.52
N LEU A 197 1.68 -15.41 12.61
CA LEU A 197 2.64 -14.46 12.04
C LEU A 197 3.99 -14.50 12.77
N VAL A 198 5.08 -14.71 12.04
CA VAL A 198 6.46 -14.79 12.54
C VAL A 198 7.13 -13.41 12.49
N CYS A 199 7.08 -12.76 11.32
CA CYS A 199 7.62 -11.43 11.10
C CYS A 199 6.77 -10.64 10.10
N GLY A 200 6.89 -9.32 10.14
CA GLY A 200 6.15 -8.39 9.28
C GLY A 200 6.95 -7.12 9.07
N VAL A 201 7.04 -6.68 7.83
CA VAL A 201 7.78 -5.49 7.40
C VAL A 201 6.90 -4.65 6.49
N VAL A 202 6.86 -3.34 6.75
CA VAL A 202 6.22 -2.35 5.90
C VAL A 202 7.23 -1.24 5.64
N LEU A 203 7.48 -0.91 4.38
CA LEU A 203 8.36 0.17 3.96
C LEU A 203 7.52 1.31 3.37
N ASP A 204 7.50 2.49 4.00
CA ASP A 204 7.10 3.71 3.28
C ASP A 204 8.21 4.04 2.28
N VAL A 205 7.96 3.65 1.02
CA VAL A 205 8.94 3.72 -0.05
C VAL A 205 9.35 5.17 -0.31
N TRP A 206 8.42 6.11 -0.22
CA TRP A 206 8.73 7.51 -0.52
C TRP A 206 9.51 8.19 0.61
N ARG A 207 9.06 8.00 1.85
CA ARG A 207 9.68 8.61 3.03
C ARG A 207 10.99 7.94 3.40
N GLN A 208 11.16 6.67 3.02
CA GLN A 208 12.26 5.80 3.46
C GLN A 208 12.18 5.60 4.99
N GLU A 209 10.98 5.26 5.46
CA GLU A 209 10.68 4.85 6.83
C GLU A 209 10.28 3.38 6.80
N LEU A 210 11.02 2.53 7.50
CA LEU A 210 10.79 1.09 7.58
C LEU A 210 10.18 0.75 8.94
N PHE A 211 9.12 -0.04 8.94
CA PHE A 211 8.47 -0.58 10.12
C PHE A 211 8.65 -2.10 10.10
N ALA A 212 9.09 -2.67 11.21
CA ALA A 212 9.33 -4.12 11.31
C ALA A 212 8.95 -4.67 12.68
N ALA A 213 8.46 -5.90 12.69
CA ALA A 213 8.14 -6.64 13.91
C ALA A 213 8.49 -8.11 13.77
N ILE A 214 8.86 -8.71 14.91
CA ILE A 214 9.01 -10.16 15.11
C ILE A 214 8.03 -10.56 16.20
N ARG A 215 7.40 -11.73 16.09
CA ARG A 215 6.55 -12.30 17.14
C ARG A 215 7.25 -12.29 18.50
N GLY A 216 6.65 -11.63 19.50
CA GLY A 216 7.20 -11.47 20.85
C GLY A 216 8.42 -10.54 20.95
N GLY A 217 8.91 -9.98 19.84
CA GLY A 217 10.09 -9.10 19.78
C GLY A 217 9.74 -7.61 19.82
N GLY A 218 8.45 -7.26 19.79
CA GLY A 218 7.98 -5.88 19.65
C GLY A 218 8.07 -5.37 18.21
N ALA A 219 7.47 -4.20 17.99
CA ALA A 219 7.50 -3.49 16.71
C ALA A 219 8.42 -2.25 16.79
N TRP A 220 9.12 -1.97 15.69
CA TRP A 220 10.14 -0.94 15.60
C TRP A 220 10.02 -0.17 14.29
N SER A 221 10.38 1.11 14.29
CA SER A 221 10.59 1.88 13.06
C SER A 221 12.03 2.37 12.92
N PHE A 222 12.45 2.54 11.68
CA PHE A 222 13.77 3.00 11.29
C PHE A 222 13.60 4.04 10.19
N ASP A 223 14.15 5.22 10.39
CA ASP A 223 14.20 6.28 9.38
C ASP A 223 15.59 6.31 8.73
N GLU A 224 15.63 6.46 7.40
CA GLU A 224 16.87 6.49 6.61
C GLU A 224 17.87 7.56 7.08
N HIS A 225 17.39 8.69 7.64
CA HIS A 225 18.27 9.71 8.19
C HIS A 225 18.95 9.23 9.48
N ALA A 226 18.19 8.59 10.38
CA ALA A 226 18.73 8.01 11.61
C ALA A 226 19.73 6.86 11.35
N MET A 227 19.54 6.15 10.23
CA MET A 227 20.38 5.02 9.83
C MET A 227 21.60 5.42 8.98
N HIS A 228 21.74 6.70 8.59
CA HIS A 228 22.72 7.14 7.59
C HIS A 228 24.17 6.78 7.94
N GLU A 229 24.55 6.89 9.22
CA GLU A 229 25.92 6.64 9.70
C GLU A 229 26.37 5.19 9.58
N VAL A 230 25.43 4.24 9.47
CA VAL A 230 25.71 2.80 9.40
C VAL A 230 25.35 2.19 8.03
N GLY A 231 25.15 3.03 7.01
CA GLY A 231 24.84 2.56 5.65
C GLY A 231 23.36 2.69 5.24
N GLY A 232 22.53 3.34 6.05
CA GLY A 232 21.10 3.51 5.80
C GLY A 232 20.29 2.25 6.12
N LEU A 233 19.06 2.18 5.62
CA LEU A 233 18.18 1.01 5.82
C LEU A 233 18.78 -0.30 5.25
N ALA A 234 19.70 -0.20 4.29
CA ALA A 234 20.38 -1.37 3.71
C ALA A 234 21.18 -2.18 4.74
N ALA A 235 21.64 -1.56 5.84
CA ALA A 235 22.34 -2.26 6.91
C ALA A 235 21.47 -3.34 7.58
N LEU A 236 20.15 -3.15 7.61
CA LEU A 236 19.20 -4.09 8.22
C LEU A 236 18.97 -5.35 7.36
N ARG A 237 19.44 -5.37 6.11
CA ARG A 237 19.38 -6.56 5.22
C ARG A 237 20.31 -7.67 5.72
N GLU A 238 21.44 -7.30 6.32
CA GLU A 238 22.48 -8.25 6.73
C GLU A 238 22.20 -8.83 8.11
N GLU A 239 21.82 -7.97 9.06
CA GLU A 239 21.55 -8.37 10.44
C GLU A 239 20.44 -7.50 11.06
N TRP A 240 19.45 -8.17 11.65
CA TRP A 240 18.41 -7.50 12.41
C TRP A 240 18.97 -6.95 13.73
N SER A 241 18.81 -5.65 13.93
CA SER A 241 19.14 -4.97 15.19
C SER A 241 18.09 -3.90 15.51
N THR A 242 17.83 -3.72 16.80
CA THR A 242 16.88 -2.72 17.33
C THR A 242 17.58 -1.52 17.96
N GLU A 243 18.92 -1.53 18.05
CA GLU A 243 19.71 -0.50 18.75
C GLU A 243 19.45 0.92 18.23
N ARG A 244 19.19 1.05 16.92
CA ARG A 244 18.93 2.33 16.24
C ARG A 244 17.48 2.49 15.80
N GLY A 245 16.62 1.57 16.21
CA GLY A 245 15.20 1.62 15.94
C GLY A 245 14.46 2.42 17.02
N HIS A 246 13.34 3.02 16.62
CA HIS A 246 12.38 3.57 17.55
C HIS A 246 11.33 2.51 17.86
N ARG A 247 11.22 2.12 19.13
CA ARG A 247 10.18 1.17 19.55
C ARG A 247 8.81 1.79 19.37
N LEU A 248 7.92 1.06 18.70
CA LEU A 248 6.55 1.48 18.43
C LEU A 248 5.64 1.22 19.65
N GLY A 249 4.50 1.91 19.66
CA GLY A 249 3.48 1.78 20.68
C GLY A 249 2.17 2.41 20.21
N THR A 250 1.09 1.65 20.30
CA THR A 250 -0.25 2.17 20.01
C THR A 250 -0.69 3.21 21.04
N THR A 251 -1.70 4.02 20.70
CA THR A 251 -2.25 5.01 21.62
C THR A 251 -2.95 4.34 22.80
N ARG A 252 -3.00 5.03 23.95
CA ARG A 252 -3.73 4.61 25.16
C ARG A 252 -5.05 5.35 25.32
N LEU A 253 -5.66 5.74 24.20
CA LEU A 253 -6.93 6.45 24.20
C LEU A 253 -7.99 5.59 24.90
N SER A 254 -8.83 6.19 25.74
CA SER A 254 -9.85 5.48 26.51
C SER A 254 -11.28 5.69 26.02
N ASP A 255 -11.49 6.63 25.10
CA ASP A 255 -12.81 6.97 24.57
C ASP A 255 -12.80 6.97 23.05
N VAL A 256 -13.65 6.14 22.45
CA VAL A 256 -13.78 6.00 20.99
C VAL A 256 -14.24 7.30 20.32
N ALA A 257 -14.98 8.16 21.03
CA ALA A 257 -15.41 9.47 20.51
C ALA A 257 -14.24 10.41 20.20
N HIS A 258 -13.06 10.12 20.75
CA HIS A 258 -11.84 10.87 20.51
C HIS A 258 -10.91 10.20 19.49
N ALA A 259 -11.28 9.04 18.93
CA ALA A 259 -10.41 8.29 18.05
C ALA A 259 -10.28 8.94 16.66
N LEU A 260 -9.05 9.13 16.20
CA LEU A 260 -8.72 9.38 14.80
C LEU A 260 -8.59 8.04 14.08
N VAL A 261 -9.51 7.75 13.15
CA VAL A 261 -9.65 6.43 12.55
C VAL A 261 -9.27 6.46 11.08
N ALA A 262 -8.37 5.57 10.65
CA ALA A 262 -8.07 5.36 9.25
C ALA A 262 -9.04 4.33 8.62
N THR A 263 -9.32 4.46 7.32
CA THR A 263 -10.11 3.51 6.55
C THR A 263 -9.80 3.64 5.06
N GLY A 264 -10.31 2.71 4.26
CA GLY A 264 -10.21 2.75 2.80
C GLY A 264 -11.46 2.24 2.11
N PHE A 265 -11.48 2.44 0.79
CA PHE A 265 -12.64 2.21 -0.05
C PHE A 265 -12.29 1.25 -1.17
N ALA A 266 -13.13 0.26 -1.37
CA ALA A 266 -12.96 -0.77 -2.39
C ALA A 266 -13.08 -0.19 -3.80
N TYR A 267 -12.53 -0.90 -4.78
CA TYR A 267 -12.61 -0.50 -6.18
C TYR A 267 -14.05 -0.61 -6.73
N ALA A 268 -14.75 -1.70 -6.40
CA ALA A 268 -16.10 -1.96 -6.87
C ALA A 268 -17.11 -0.90 -6.34
N PRO A 269 -17.93 -0.27 -7.20
CA PRO A 269 -18.91 0.73 -6.77
C PRO A 269 -19.91 0.23 -5.72
N ALA A 270 -20.47 -0.97 -5.90
CA ALA A 270 -21.44 -1.53 -4.96
C ALA A 270 -20.85 -1.78 -3.55
N ALA A 271 -19.57 -2.14 -3.47
CA ALA A 271 -18.86 -2.26 -2.19
C ALA A 271 -18.68 -0.88 -1.53
N ARG A 272 -18.44 0.18 -2.32
CA ARG A 272 -18.35 1.55 -1.80
C ARG A 272 -19.68 2.08 -1.28
N ASP A 273 -20.79 1.70 -1.89
CA ASP A 273 -22.12 2.04 -1.36
C ASP A 273 -22.34 1.43 0.02
N GLU A 274 -21.93 0.17 0.23
CA GLU A 274 -21.96 -0.47 1.55
C GLU A 274 -21.03 0.22 2.55
N GLN A 275 -19.80 0.52 2.14
CA GLN A 275 -18.82 1.24 2.97
C GLN A 275 -19.32 2.63 3.36
N ALA A 276 -20.02 3.34 2.47
CA ALA A 276 -20.61 4.65 2.77
C ALA A 276 -21.69 4.56 3.86
N ARG A 277 -22.54 3.53 3.84
CA ARG A 277 -23.54 3.29 4.90
C ARG A 277 -22.88 3.01 6.24
N ILE A 278 -21.88 2.11 6.25
CA ILE A 278 -21.12 1.78 7.45
C ILE A 278 -20.42 3.03 8.01
N LEU A 279 -19.75 3.79 7.14
CA LEU A 279 -19.08 5.03 7.51
C LEU A 279 -20.06 6.03 8.14
N ASN A 280 -21.27 6.18 7.60
CA ASN A 280 -22.30 7.05 8.18
C ASN A 280 -22.69 6.62 9.61
N GLY A 281 -22.71 5.33 9.90
CA GLY A 281 -22.95 4.80 11.25
C GLY A 281 -21.79 5.01 12.23
N VAL A 282 -20.57 5.19 11.72
CA VAL A 282 -19.34 5.35 12.52
C VAL A 282 -18.99 6.83 12.74
N LEU A 283 -19.14 7.67 11.71
CA LEU A 283 -18.55 9.01 11.64
C LEU A 283 -18.99 9.94 12.78
N GLY A 284 -20.25 9.85 13.21
CA GLY A 284 -20.77 10.65 14.33
C GLY A 284 -20.39 10.15 15.73
N ARG A 285 -19.59 9.08 15.83
CA ARG A 285 -19.22 8.39 17.08
C ARG A 285 -17.72 8.39 17.35
N ILE A 286 -16.94 9.02 16.48
CA ILE A 286 -15.47 9.13 16.55
C ILE A 286 -15.04 10.58 16.33
N ARG A 287 -13.76 10.88 16.50
CA ARG A 287 -13.25 12.25 16.29
C ARG A 287 -13.29 12.64 14.82
N ASP A 288 -12.65 11.81 13.99
CA ASP A 288 -12.44 12.11 12.56
C ASP A 288 -11.94 10.87 11.81
N ILE A 289 -12.00 10.93 10.48
CA ILE A 289 -11.57 9.87 9.57
C ILE A 289 -10.36 10.31 8.75
N ARG A 290 -9.46 9.36 8.47
CA ARG A 290 -8.43 9.49 7.44
C ARG A 290 -8.61 8.40 6.39
N ARG A 291 -8.36 8.76 5.14
CA ARG A 291 -8.33 7.84 4.00
C ARG A 291 -7.10 8.16 3.18
N PHE A 292 -6.00 7.46 3.44
CA PHE A 292 -4.74 7.75 2.76
C PHE A 292 -4.49 6.86 1.55
N GLY A 293 -5.14 5.69 1.46
CA GLY A 293 -5.06 4.81 0.28
C GLY A 293 -3.85 3.88 0.27
N SER A 294 -3.36 3.49 1.45
CA SER A 294 -2.38 2.42 1.66
C SER A 294 -2.73 1.74 3.00
N ALA A 295 -3.23 0.51 2.93
CA ALA A 295 -3.67 -0.23 4.11
C ALA A 295 -2.50 -0.52 5.08
N GLN A 296 -1.33 -0.84 4.52
CA GLN A 296 -0.13 -1.16 5.28
C GLN A 296 0.43 0.07 6.01
N LEU A 297 0.42 1.25 5.38
CA LEU A 297 0.84 2.49 6.04
C LEU A 297 -0.17 2.97 7.09
N ASP A 298 -1.47 2.69 6.89
CA ASP A 298 -2.50 2.98 7.87
C ASP A 298 -2.33 2.09 9.11
N LEU A 299 -2.08 0.79 8.94
CA LEU A 299 -1.75 -0.13 10.03
C LEU A 299 -0.43 0.22 10.74
N ALA A 300 0.61 0.56 9.99
CA ALA A 300 1.88 1.04 10.55
C ALA A 300 1.68 2.34 11.35
N SER A 301 0.78 3.22 10.90
CA SER A 301 0.42 4.45 11.61
C SER A 301 -0.32 4.17 12.91
N VAL A 302 -1.19 3.15 12.96
CA VAL A 302 -1.80 2.68 14.21
C VAL A 302 -0.72 2.13 15.15
N ALA A 303 0.16 1.26 14.67
CA ALA A 303 1.25 0.69 15.46
C ALA A 303 2.17 1.78 16.04
N ALA A 304 2.44 2.84 15.27
CA ALA A 304 3.25 3.98 15.69
C ALA A 304 2.49 5.01 16.57
N GLY A 305 1.21 4.80 16.86
CA GLY A 305 0.39 5.74 17.63
C GLY A 305 0.12 7.07 16.91
N LYS A 306 0.31 7.11 15.58
CA LYS A 306 -0.02 8.25 14.71
C LYS A 306 -1.53 8.29 14.40
N MET A 307 -2.19 7.13 14.45
CA MET A 307 -3.65 6.94 14.36
C MET A 307 -4.11 6.11 15.57
N ASP A 308 -5.36 6.30 16.01
CA ASP A 308 -5.91 5.53 17.13
C ASP A 308 -6.44 4.16 16.67
N ALA A 309 -6.93 4.09 15.43
CA ALA A 309 -7.50 2.89 14.86
C ALA A 309 -7.53 2.88 13.34
N TYR A 310 -7.82 1.70 12.79
CA TYR A 310 -8.03 1.43 11.38
C TYR A 310 -9.13 0.37 11.20
N PHE A 311 -9.97 0.51 10.18
CA PHE A 311 -10.84 -0.57 9.71
C PHE A 311 -11.04 -0.51 8.20
N GLU A 312 -11.05 -1.66 7.53
CA GLU A 312 -11.23 -1.73 6.07
C GLU A 312 -11.70 -3.11 5.61
N SER A 313 -12.20 -3.17 4.36
CA SER A 313 -12.63 -4.37 3.62
C SER A 313 -11.48 -5.09 2.90
N VAL A 314 -10.25 -5.04 3.41
CA VAL A 314 -9.09 -5.76 2.83
C VAL A 314 -9.20 -7.25 3.14
N ASP A 315 -9.37 -8.11 2.13
CA ASP A 315 -9.60 -9.56 2.34
C ASP A 315 -8.37 -10.41 1.99
N LYS A 316 -7.36 -9.83 1.33
CA LYS A 316 -6.17 -10.59 0.95
C LYS A 316 -5.13 -10.56 2.05
N PRO A 317 -4.51 -11.70 2.38
CA PRO A 317 -3.48 -11.79 3.41
C PRO A 317 -2.34 -10.78 3.26
N TRP A 318 -1.91 -10.49 2.03
CA TRP A 318 -0.82 -9.56 1.75
C TRP A 318 -1.19 -8.09 1.99
N ASP A 319 -2.48 -7.72 2.01
CA ASP A 319 -2.93 -6.34 2.24
C ASP A 319 -2.78 -5.90 3.71
N TRP A 320 -2.76 -6.86 4.65
CA TRP A 320 -2.90 -6.51 6.07
C TRP A 320 -2.02 -7.28 7.05
N LYS A 321 -1.52 -8.48 6.72
CA LYS A 321 -0.82 -9.31 7.71
C LYS A 321 0.45 -8.66 8.26
N ALA A 322 1.24 -8.00 7.42
CA ALA A 322 2.44 -7.29 7.86
C ALA A 322 2.09 -6.19 8.87
N GLY A 323 1.18 -5.29 8.50
CA GLY A 323 0.67 -4.24 9.38
C GLY A 323 0.00 -4.75 10.65
N ALA A 324 -0.76 -5.85 10.58
CA ALA A 324 -1.41 -6.43 11.76
C ALA A 324 -0.40 -6.97 12.78
N LEU A 325 0.71 -7.57 12.34
CA LEU A 325 1.78 -7.94 13.27
C LEU A 325 2.39 -6.70 13.93
N LEU A 326 2.65 -5.63 13.16
CA LEU A 326 3.15 -4.36 13.73
C LEU A 326 2.21 -3.86 14.84
N VAL A 327 0.90 -3.85 14.61
CA VAL A 327 -0.09 -3.39 15.60
C VAL A 327 -0.07 -4.28 16.85
N ARG A 328 -0.07 -5.61 16.69
CA ARG A 328 -0.04 -6.56 17.82
C ARG A 328 1.23 -6.38 18.67
N GLU A 329 2.38 -6.31 18.02
CA GLU A 329 3.69 -6.17 18.68
C GLU A 329 3.93 -4.76 19.27
N ALA A 330 3.18 -3.75 18.81
CA ALA A 330 3.10 -2.42 19.41
C ALA A 330 2.10 -2.33 20.58
N GLY A 331 1.54 -3.46 21.03
CA GLY A 331 0.58 -3.52 22.15
C GLY A 331 -0.86 -3.16 21.77
N GLY A 332 -1.17 -3.12 20.48
CA GLY A 332 -2.53 -2.97 19.97
C GLY A 332 -3.26 -4.30 19.84
N ARG A 333 -4.48 -4.23 19.31
CA ARG A 333 -5.32 -5.41 19.02
C ARG A 333 -5.80 -5.35 17.57
N VAL A 334 -5.93 -6.53 16.96
CA VAL A 334 -6.46 -6.72 15.60
C VAL A 334 -7.53 -7.80 15.67
N THR A 335 -8.73 -7.49 15.19
CA THR A 335 -9.86 -8.42 15.07
C THR A 335 -10.21 -8.59 13.60
N GLU A 336 -10.24 -9.84 13.16
CA GLU A 336 -10.82 -10.24 11.88
C GLU A 336 -12.34 -10.39 12.03
N LEU A 337 -13.06 -9.89 11.05
CA LEU A 337 -14.51 -9.90 10.94
C LEU A 337 -14.92 -10.71 9.72
N GLU A 338 -16.02 -11.44 9.87
CA GLU A 338 -16.66 -12.16 8.76
C GLU A 338 -17.31 -11.17 7.81
N GLN A 339 -16.91 -11.20 6.53
CA GLN A 339 -17.52 -10.39 5.48
C GLN A 339 -18.67 -11.17 4.81
N LYS A 340 -19.91 -10.79 5.10
CA LYS A 340 -21.11 -11.38 4.49
C LYS A 340 -21.49 -10.72 3.17
N ARG A 341 -21.08 -9.45 2.99
CA ARG A 341 -21.35 -8.64 1.80
C ARG A 341 -20.05 -7.93 1.36
N PRO A 342 -19.83 -7.73 0.04
CA PRO A 342 -18.72 -6.91 -0.43
C PRO A 342 -18.72 -5.51 0.22
N GLY A 343 -17.55 -5.04 0.65
CA GLY A 343 -17.39 -3.74 1.30
C GLY A 343 -17.53 -3.77 2.83
N GLN A 344 -18.00 -4.88 3.42
CA GLN A 344 -17.95 -5.02 4.88
C GLN A 344 -16.50 -5.10 5.35
N PRO A 345 -16.13 -4.55 6.51
CA PRO A 345 -14.77 -4.60 6.99
C PRO A 345 -14.36 -6.04 7.27
N HIS A 346 -13.17 -6.43 6.81
CA HIS A 346 -12.53 -7.68 7.20
C HIS A 346 -11.73 -7.49 8.47
N ILE A 347 -11.09 -6.33 8.66
CA ILE A 347 -10.21 -6.11 9.80
C ILE A 347 -10.54 -4.83 10.54
N VAL A 348 -10.34 -4.88 11.86
CA VAL A 348 -10.34 -3.74 12.77
C VAL A 348 -9.05 -3.80 13.58
N ALA A 349 -8.28 -2.73 13.58
CA ALA A 349 -7.02 -2.60 14.32
C ALA A 349 -7.06 -1.33 15.17
N SER A 350 -6.61 -1.38 16.42
CA SER A 350 -6.56 -0.19 17.29
C SER A 350 -5.63 -0.37 18.47
N GLY A 351 -5.42 0.72 19.23
CA GLY A 351 -4.93 0.62 20.60
C GLY A 351 -5.83 -0.29 21.46
N ALA A 352 -5.23 -1.00 22.42
CA ALA A 352 -5.91 -2.09 23.14
C ALA A 352 -7.16 -1.64 23.93
N VAL A 353 -7.15 -0.42 24.47
CA VAL A 353 -8.19 0.09 25.37
C VAL A 353 -9.52 0.36 24.65
N VAL A 354 -9.49 0.94 23.46
CA VAL A 354 -10.71 1.28 22.68
C VAL A 354 -11.19 0.15 21.77
N HIS A 355 -10.46 -0.97 21.71
CA HIS A 355 -10.67 -1.99 20.68
C HIS A 355 -12.07 -2.60 20.70
N ASP A 356 -12.55 -3.03 21.86
CA ASP A 356 -13.86 -3.69 21.96
C ASP A 356 -15.01 -2.71 21.64
N ALA A 357 -14.87 -1.44 22.07
CA ALA A 357 -15.83 -0.39 21.74
C ALA A 357 -15.88 -0.11 20.23
N LEU A 358 -14.72 -0.09 19.57
CA LEU A 358 -14.63 0.12 18.12
C LEU A 358 -15.20 -1.07 17.33
N VAL A 359 -14.87 -2.30 17.71
CA VAL A 359 -15.43 -3.51 17.07
C VAL A 359 -16.95 -3.54 17.21
N ALA A 360 -17.48 -3.21 18.40
CA ALA A 360 -18.93 -3.12 18.63
C ALA A 360 -19.57 -2.02 17.77
N LEU A 361 -18.96 -0.84 17.69
CA LEU A 361 -19.43 0.27 16.84
C LEU A 361 -19.51 -0.15 15.37
N ILE A 362 -18.47 -0.79 14.85
CA ILE A 362 -18.41 -1.25 13.45
C ILE A 362 -19.44 -2.34 13.18
N ARG A 363 -19.59 -3.33 14.08
CA ARG A 363 -20.61 -4.38 13.95
C ARG A 363 -22.03 -3.82 13.94
N ASN A 364 -22.31 -2.84 14.80
CA ASN A 364 -23.62 -2.18 14.83
C ASN A 364 -23.87 -1.41 13.52
N ALA A 365 -22.86 -0.72 12.98
CA ALA A 365 -22.97 -0.01 11.70
C ALA A 365 -23.22 -0.98 10.53
N VAL A 366 -22.66 -2.18 10.56
CA VAL A 366 -22.90 -3.24 9.56
C VAL A 366 -24.32 -3.83 9.65
N GLN A 367 -24.88 -3.94 10.86
CA GLN A 367 -26.20 -4.54 11.12
C GLN A 367 -27.37 -3.57 10.94
N SER A 368 -27.14 -2.26 11.00
CA SER A 368 -28.21 -1.25 10.98
C SER A 368 -28.93 -1.12 9.62
N HIS A 369 -28.54 -1.94 8.62
CA HIS A 369 -29.03 -1.97 7.25
C HIS A 369 -28.95 -3.39 6.68
#